data_AF-A0A131XV72-F1
#
_entry.id   AF-A0A131XV72-F1
#
_cell.length_a   1.000
_cell.length_b   1.000
_cell.length_c   1.000
_cell.angle_alpha   90.00
_cell.angle_beta   90.00
_cell.angle_gamma   90.00
#
_symmetry.space_group_name_H-M   'P 1'
#
loop_
_entity.id
_entity.type
_entity.pdbx_description
1 polymer ?
#
loop_
_entity_poly.entity_id
_entity_poly.type
_entity_poly.pdbx_seq_one_letter_code
_entity_poly.pdbx_strand_id
1 'polypeptide(L)'
;SVDLKSLEGGENSPERKTLQLLERITRAAKKSQQLCQRVLLTFTLSLNLGCSYSVLALESDPVALLGNLVGHSLAKMEAQKRASGQRDGARQCCSADFALAKKLVAVFGIPDDRVANFLFHMAMDAIRGNAVASGAGILEVWDLALELCPDPSLLGNLLLRARVHDLRTLSSNPKALSVEVELCVRAHSCFLEACSMEGISRVLHRCHRLTPCLVAGRHFSLLVSLLTGMARYSEMAYVFDLLLQNHHFELLFQRGMDKVPYLRVALLDYLKHRASTDPDLYSMLTLNFNMHREIAESLELTALTKMKKLVTDGPMAWSPQEQRALETVLQDLADAAESYVKAECLLRAQSCGRKAQLVALQLRYFASQLVLINLEPSAAMTQVARHPNFFEAHIVAEAYGLQGWHSAALFSRVLLDGDWGYLADFCSVCELTSQHAHELALRYQNEAAGNAKCRDALEKLLERLPCVLSRLQLAQRLGFARLASQTLEAHPYLRDYLDQRT
;
A
#
# COMPACT_ATOMS: atom_id res chain seq x y z
N SER A 1 -23.99 -0.03 24.02
CA SER A 1 -25.11 -0.31 23.10
C SER A 1 -24.89 -1.70 22.53
N VAL A 2 -25.80 -2.66 22.72
CA VAL A 2 -25.68 -4.02 22.18
C VAL A 2 -26.42 -4.04 20.85
N ASP A 3 -25.68 -4.23 19.74
CA ASP A 3 -26.27 -4.28 18.40
C ASP A 3 -27.01 -5.61 18.17
N LEU A 4 -28.34 -5.51 18.09
CA LEU A 4 -29.32 -6.60 17.96
C LEU A 4 -29.67 -6.92 16.50
N LYS A 5 -28.67 -7.04 15.60
CA LYS A 5 -28.91 -7.28 14.17
C LYS A 5 -28.83 -8.74 13.71
N SER A 6 -28.53 -9.70 14.59
CA SER A 6 -28.33 -11.10 14.20
C SER A 6 -29.44 -12.08 14.60
N LEU A 7 -30.62 -11.59 15.01
CA LEU A 7 -31.80 -12.44 15.19
C LEU A 7 -32.68 -12.30 13.94
N GLU A 8 -32.52 -13.24 13.00
CA GLU A 8 -33.46 -13.45 11.90
C GLU A 8 -34.81 -13.91 12.49
N GLY A 9 -35.66 -12.95 12.79
CA GLY A 9 -37.00 -13.16 13.32
C GLY A 9 -37.68 -11.81 13.49
N GLY A 10 -38.80 -11.63 12.78
CA GLY A 10 -39.52 -10.36 12.65
C GLY A 10 -39.75 -9.63 13.98
N GLU A 11 -39.89 -8.30 13.89
CA GLU A 11 -39.93 -7.31 14.98
C GLU A 11 -40.94 -7.57 16.13
N ASN A 12 -41.69 -8.67 16.11
CA ASN A 12 -42.79 -9.00 17.02
C ASN A 12 -42.61 -10.30 17.84
N SER A 13 -41.43 -10.91 17.91
CA SER A 13 -41.26 -12.13 18.73
C SER A 13 -41.45 -11.85 20.24
N PRO A 14 -42.15 -12.74 20.98
CA PRO A 14 -42.43 -12.55 22.42
C PRO A 14 -41.15 -12.44 23.24
N GLU A 15 -40.09 -13.15 22.84
CA GLU A 15 -38.77 -13.17 23.48
C GLU A 15 -38.06 -11.81 23.43
N ARG A 16 -38.21 -11.06 22.33
CA ARG A 16 -37.60 -9.72 22.16
C ARG A 16 -38.30 -8.68 23.04
N LYS A 17 -39.61 -8.82 23.26
CA LYS A 17 -40.37 -8.00 24.23
C LYS A 17 -39.93 -8.29 25.66
N THR A 18 -39.68 -9.56 25.99
CA THR A 18 -39.14 -9.96 27.30
C THR A 18 -37.74 -9.42 27.54
N LEU A 19 -36.85 -9.44 26.54
CA LEU A 19 -35.53 -8.79 26.60
C LEU A 19 -35.62 -7.28 26.90
N GLN A 20 -36.46 -6.55 26.15
CA GLN A 20 -36.64 -5.11 26.36
C GLN A 20 -37.17 -4.77 27.76
N LEU A 21 -38.03 -5.64 28.30
CA LEU A 21 -38.57 -5.49 29.64
C LEU A 21 -37.52 -5.77 30.71
N LEU A 22 -36.70 -6.81 30.54
CA LEU A 22 -35.55 -7.12 31.42
C LEU A 22 -34.48 -6.02 31.39
N GLU A 23 -34.20 -5.44 30.22
CA GLU A 23 -33.28 -4.29 30.11
C GLU A 23 -33.79 -3.07 30.88
N ARG A 24 -35.09 -2.76 30.77
CA ARG A 24 -35.72 -1.66 31.52
C ARG A 24 -35.65 -1.88 33.03
N ILE A 25 -35.93 -3.11 33.49
CA ILE A 25 -35.81 -3.48 34.91
C ILE A 25 -34.37 -3.33 35.39
N THR A 26 -33.40 -3.81 34.60
CA THR A 26 -31.98 -3.73 34.94
C THR A 26 -31.49 -2.27 35.06
N ARG A 27 -32.02 -1.35 34.25
CA ARG A 27 -31.69 0.09 34.33
C ARG A 27 -32.36 0.78 35.53
N ALA A 28 -33.53 0.32 35.95
CA ALA A 28 -34.27 0.89 37.08
C ALA A 28 -33.76 0.42 38.46
N ALA A 29 -33.19 -0.79 38.53
CA ALA A 29 -32.76 -1.41 39.78
C ALA A 29 -31.36 -0.95 40.22
N LYS A 30 -31.28 -0.08 41.25
CA LYS A 30 -29.99 0.44 41.79
C LYS A 30 -29.28 -0.52 42.76
N LYS A 31 -30.01 -1.33 43.54
CA LYS A 31 -29.43 -2.22 44.57
C LYS A 31 -29.26 -3.69 44.11
N SER A 32 -30.10 -4.16 43.19
CA SER A 32 -30.08 -5.53 42.66
C SER A 32 -29.53 -5.60 41.23
N GLN A 33 -28.78 -4.58 40.79
CA GLN A 33 -28.33 -4.43 39.41
C GLN A 33 -27.52 -5.63 38.91
N GLN A 34 -26.61 -6.17 39.74
CA GLN A 34 -25.80 -7.33 39.39
C GLN A 34 -26.65 -8.59 39.18
N LEU A 35 -27.68 -8.81 40.00
CA LEU A 35 -28.61 -9.94 39.84
C LEU A 35 -29.45 -9.78 38.58
N CYS A 36 -29.97 -8.57 38.31
CA CYS A 36 -30.70 -8.27 37.09
C CYS A 36 -29.84 -8.42 35.83
N GLN A 37 -28.56 -8.03 35.89
CA GLN A 37 -27.60 -8.25 34.82
C GLN A 37 -27.30 -9.74 34.60
N ARG A 38 -27.18 -10.53 35.67
CA ARG A 38 -27.01 -11.99 35.55
C ARG A 38 -28.21 -12.64 34.86
N VAL A 39 -29.44 -12.29 35.26
CA VAL A 39 -30.69 -12.78 34.65
C VAL A 39 -30.80 -12.35 33.19
N LEU A 40 -30.47 -11.10 32.87
CA LEU A 40 -30.49 -10.60 31.49
C LEU A 40 -29.47 -11.32 30.61
N LEU A 41 -28.26 -11.57 31.13
CA LEU A 41 -27.22 -12.29 30.41
C LEU A 41 -27.59 -13.76 30.22
N THR A 42 -28.06 -14.48 31.24
CA THR A 42 -28.48 -15.88 31.10
C THR A 42 -29.66 -16.02 30.14
N PHE A 43 -30.59 -15.07 30.12
CA PHE A 43 -31.66 -15.04 29.12
C PHE A 43 -31.13 -14.77 27.71
N THR A 44 -30.19 -13.85 27.55
CA THR A 44 -29.54 -13.61 26.24
C THR A 44 -28.76 -14.83 25.75
N LEU A 45 -28.07 -15.54 26.65
CA LEU A 45 -27.38 -16.79 26.36
C LEU A 45 -28.36 -17.90 25.94
N SER A 46 -29.51 -18.00 26.61
CA SER A 46 -30.55 -18.98 26.25
C SER A 46 -31.06 -18.79 24.82
N LEU A 47 -31.21 -17.54 24.38
CA LEU A 47 -31.63 -17.20 23.03
C LEU A 47 -30.54 -17.50 21.99
N ASN A 48 -29.27 -17.22 22.31
CA ASN A 48 -28.15 -17.48 21.39
C ASN A 48 -27.83 -18.98 21.25
N LEU A 49 -28.03 -19.77 22.30
CA LEU A 49 -27.77 -21.22 22.33
C LEU A 49 -29.01 -22.05 21.96
N GLY A 50 -30.18 -21.43 21.79
CA GLY A 50 -31.45 -22.13 21.53
C GLY A 50 -31.88 -23.08 22.66
N CYS A 51 -31.44 -22.82 23.90
CA CYS A 51 -31.67 -23.69 25.06
C CYS A 51 -32.71 -23.09 26.02
N SER A 52 -33.40 -23.92 26.81
CA SER A 52 -34.37 -23.42 27.80
C SER A 52 -33.67 -22.63 28.92
N TYR A 53 -34.24 -21.47 29.29
CA TYR A 53 -33.71 -20.62 30.36
C TYR A 53 -33.55 -21.37 31.69
N SER A 54 -34.47 -22.29 32.01
CA SER A 54 -34.44 -23.09 33.23
C SER A 54 -33.18 -23.96 33.34
N VAL A 55 -32.66 -24.48 32.24
CA VAL A 55 -31.45 -25.32 32.24
C VAL A 55 -30.21 -24.48 32.52
N LEU A 56 -30.08 -23.33 31.86
CA LEU A 56 -28.94 -22.42 32.04
C LEU A 56 -28.97 -21.67 33.38
N ALA A 57 -30.16 -21.44 33.94
CA ALA A 57 -30.31 -20.79 35.24
C ALA A 57 -29.97 -21.73 36.42
N LEU A 58 -30.08 -23.05 36.23
CA LEU A 58 -29.71 -24.07 37.22
C LEU A 58 -28.22 -24.41 37.19
N GLU A 59 -27.53 -24.05 36.11
CA GLU A 59 -26.10 -24.32 35.95
C GLU A 59 -25.28 -23.44 36.90
N SER A 60 -24.65 -24.11 37.88
CA SER A 60 -23.99 -23.44 39.01
C SER A 60 -22.56 -22.99 38.70
N ASP A 61 -21.93 -23.57 37.66
CA ASP A 61 -20.54 -23.25 37.29
C ASP A 61 -20.49 -22.25 36.13
N PRO A 62 -19.99 -21.02 36.36
CA PRO A 62 -19.94 -20.00 35.32
C PRO A 62 -18.91 -20.31 34.21
N VAL A 63 -17.94 -21.21 34.46
CA VAL A 63 -16.97 -21.66 33.45
C VAL A 63 -17.62 -22.60 32.43
N ALA A 64 -18.57 -23.45 32.85
CA ALA A 64 -19.34 -24.29 31.94
C ALA A 64 -20.19 -23.45 30.98
N LEU A 65 -20.84 -22.39 31.48
CA LEU A 65 -21.59 -21.43 30.65
C LEU A 65 -20.69 -20.73 29.62
N LEU A 66 -19.48 -20.33 30.03
CA LEU A 66 -18.46 -19.78 29.13
C LEU A 66 -18.06 -20.81 28.05
N GLY A 67 -17.83 -22.06 28.46
CA GLY A 67 -17.52 -23.18 27.57
C GLY A 67 -18.59 -23.43 26.51
N ASN A 68 -19.86 -23.45 26.91
CA ASN A 68 -20.98 -23.65 26.00
C ASN A 68 -21.09 -22.51 24.97
N LEU A 69 -20.90 -21.26 25.40
CA LEU A 69 -20.95 -20.10 24.51
C LEU A 69 -19.79 -20.08 23.52
N VAL A 70 -18.56 -20.27 23.99
CA VAL A 70 -17.37 -20.28 23.14
C VAL A 70 -17.41 -21.47 22.18
N GLY A 71 -17.78 -22.67 22.66
CA GLY A 71 -17.92 -23.86 21.84
C GLY A 71 -18.99 -23.74 20.75
N HIS A 72 -20.14 -23.12 21.06
CA HIS A 72 -21.19 -22.86 20.08
C HIS A 72 -20.74 -21.83 19.02
N SER A 73 -20.07 -20.77 19.44
CA SER A 73 -19.54 -19.75 18.53
C SER A 73 -18.51 -20.34 17.55
N LEU A 74 -17.59 -21.17 18.05
CA LEU A 74 -16.62 -21.87 17.22
C LEU A 74 -17.28 -22.90 16.28
N ALA A 75 -18.30 -23.62 16.72
CA ALA A 75 -19.05 -24.55 15.85
C ALA A 75 -19.76 -23.80 14.70
N LYS A 76 -20.34 -22.63 15.00
CA LYS A 76 -20.97 -21.75 13.99
C LYS A 76 -19.95 -21.24 12.98
N MET A 77 -18.76 -20.86 13.43
CA MET A 77 -17.65 -20.43 12.58
C MET A 77 -17.23 -21.53 11.60
N GLU A 78 -17.07 -22.76 12.07
CA GLU A 78 -16.71 -23.88 11.20
C GLU A 78 -17.82 -24.21 10.18
N ALA A 79 -19.08 -24.17 10.60
CA ALA A 79 -20.21 -24.39 9.69
C ALA A 79 -20.24 -23.32 8.57
N GLN A 80 -19.99 -22.06 8.91
CA GLN A 80 -19.97 -20.97 7.94
C GLN A 80 -18.77 -21.01 7.01
N LYS A 81 -17.61 -21.45 7.49
CA LYS A 81 -16.41 -21.70 6.68
C LYS A 81 -16.66 -22.80 5.64
N ARG A 82 -17.36 -23.88 6.02
CA ARG A 82 -17.78 -24.96 5.10
C ARG A 82 -18.76 -24.48 4.03
N ALA A 83 -19.64 -23.53 4.36
CA ALA A 83 -20.65 -23.03 3.44
C ALA A 83 -20.17 -21.93 2.47
N SER A 84 -19.30 -21.02 2.92
CA SER A 84 -18.96 -19.79 2.19
C SER A 84 -17.56 -19.75 1.57
N GLY A 85 -16.64 -20.64 1.98
CA GLY A 85 -15.26 -20.67 1.50
C GLY A 85 -14.40 -19.44 1.84
N GLN A 86 -14.98 -18.40 2.45
CA GLN A 86 -14.32 -17.15 2.82
C GLN A 86 -13.95 -17.15 4.31
N ARG A 87 -12.67 -16.84 4.62
CA ARG A 87 -12.14 -16.84 5.99
C ARG A 87 -12.56 -15.61 6.81
N ASP A 88 -12.72 -14.45 6.16
CA ASP A 88 -12.95 -13.19 6.87
C ASP A 88 -14.37 -13.05 7.41
N GLY A 89 -15.38 -13.56 6.68
CA GLY A 89 -16.77 -13.58 7.14
C GLY A 89 -17.00 -14.47 8.36
N ALA A 90 -16.21 -15.54 8.52
CA ALA A 90 -16.32 -16.47 9.65
C ALA A 90 -15.82 -15.84 10.97
N ARG A 91 -14.82 -14.96 10.92
CA ARG A 91 -14.32 -14.22 12.08
C ARG A 91 -15.33 -13.20 12.61
N GLN A 92 -15.99 -12.48 11.70
CA GLN A 92 -17.00 -11.47 12.06
C GLN A 92 -18.16 -12.09 12.85
N CYS A 93 -18.51 -13.34 12.55
CA CYS A 93 -19.61 -14.05 13.21
C CYS A 93 -19.32 -14.47 14.65
N CYS A 94 -18.04 -14.57 15.05
CA CYS A 94 -17.66 -14.90 16.43
C CYS A 94 -17.56 -13.67 17.33
N SER A 95 -17.34 -12.48 16.77
CA SER A 95 -17.04 -11.27 17.56
C SER A 95 -18.15 -10.91 18.55
N ALA A 96 -19.42 -11.04 18.16
CA ALA A 96 -20.55 -10.74 19.04
C ALA A 96 -20.65 -11.72 20.22
N ASP A 97 -20.41 -13.01 19.99
CA ASP A 97 -20.48 -14.05 21.02
C ASP A 97 -19.31 -13.92 22.01
N PHE A 98 -18.10 -13.62 21.54
CA PHE A 98 -16.95 -13.35 22.41
C PHE A 98 -17.12 -12.06 23.23
N ALA A 99 -17.77 -11.03 22.67
CA ALA A 99 -18.13 -9.84 23.44
C ALA A 99 -19.16 -10.14 24.54
N LEU A 100 -20.08 -11.08 24.31
CA LEU A 100 -21.00 -11.58 25.34
C LEU A 100 -20.28 -12.44 26.38
N ALA A 101 -19.33 -13.29 25.96
CA ALA A 101 -18.48 -14.09 26.84
C ALA A 101 -17.67 -13.19 27.79
N LYS A 102 -17.10 -12.09 27.29
CA LYS A 102 -16.39 -11.09 28.10
C LYS A 102 -17.29 -10.45 29.16
N LYS A 103 -18.54 -10.13 28.80
CA LYS A 103 -19.53 -9.61 29.76
C LYS A 103 -19.94 -10.66 30.79
N LEU A 104 -20.03 -11.92 30.39
CA LEU A 104 -20.30 -13.05 31.29
C LEU A 104 -19.19 -13.14 32.34
N VAL A 105 -17.92 -13.15 31.93
CA VAL A 105 -16.76 -13.16 32.84
C VAL A 105 -16.86 -12.01 33.85
N ALA A 106 -17.13 -10.78 33.39
CA ALA A 106 -17.22 -9.60 34.24
C ALA A 106 -18.42 -9.63 35.22
N VAL A 107 -19.60 -10.05 34.78
CA VAL A 107 -20.83 -10.02 35.59
C VAL A 107 -20.91 -11.18 36.56
N PHE A 108 -20.38 -12.36 36.20
CA PHE A 108 -20.31 -13.51 37.10
C PHE A 108 -19.07 -13.47 38.01
N GLY A 109 -18.14 -12.55 37.79
CA GLY A 109 -16.94 -12.40 38.60
C GLY A 109 -16.07 -13.66 38.56
N ILE A 110 -15.89 -14.25 37.37
CA ILE A 110 -15.06 -15.45 37.23
C ILE A 110 -13.60 -15.04 37.50
N PRO A 111 -12.90 -15.71 38.43
CA PRO A 111 -11.51 -15.36 38.72
C PRO A 111 -10.62 -15.64 37.51
N ASP A 112 -9.64 -14.76 37.31
CA ASP A 112 -8.74 -14.72 36.15
C ASP A 112 -8.03 -16.06 35.94
N ASP A 113 -7.59 -16.70 37.02
CA ASP A 113 -6.98 -18.03 37.01
C ASP A 113 -7.89 -19.10 36.39
N ARG A 114 -9.21 -19.04 36.65
CA ARG A 114 -10.15 -20.01 36.09
C ARG A 114 -10.41 -19.76 34.60
N VAL A 115 -10.45 -18.51 34.18
CA VAL A 115 -10.54 -18.15 32.75
C VAL A 115 -9.27 -18.57 32.01
N ALA A 116 -8.10 -18.28 32.57
CA ALA A 116 -6.81 -18.67 32.01
C ALA A 116 -6.66 -20.19 31.92
N ASN A 117 -7.03 -20.95 32.96
CA ASN A 117 -7.01 -22.41 32.92
C ASN A 117 -7.99 -22.99 31.91
N PHE A 118 -9.20 -22.42 31.80
CA PHE A 118 -10.18 -22.83 30.79
C PHE A 118 -9.64 -22.64 29.37
N LEU A 119 -9.11 -21.46 29.05
CA LEU A 119 -8.51 -21.17 27.75
C LEU A 119 -7.27 -22.03 27.48
N PHE A 120 -6.46 -22.29 28.51
CA PHE A 120 -5.30 -23.17 28.44
C PHE A 120 -5.71 -24.59 28.03
N HIS A 121 -6.71 -25.18 28.68
CA HIS A 121 -7.17 -26.54 28.33
C HIS A 121 -7.71 -26.60 26.90
N MET A 122 -8.53 -25.63 26.49
CA MET A 122 -9.01 -25.53 25.11
C MET A 122 -7.86 -25.41 24.10
N ALA A 123 -6.89 -24.55 24.38
CA ALA A 123 -5.72 -24.37 23.53
C ALA A 123 -4.89 -25.65 23.44
N MET A 124 -4.62 -26.31 24.57
CA MET A 124 -3.83 -27.54 24.62
C MET A 124 -4.50 -28.69 23.86
N ASP A 125 -5.82 -28.84 23.98
CA ASP A 125 -6.57 -29.85 23.23
C ASP A 125 -6.52 -29.57 21.72
N ALA A 126 -6.62 -28.31 21.32
CA ALA A 126 -6.49 -27.91 19.92
C ALA A 126 -5.06 -28.16 19.38
N ILE A 127 -4.03 -27.77 20.14
CA ILE A 127 -2.62 -27.90 19.76
C ILE A 127 -2.22 -29.39 19.64
N ARG A 128 -2.72 -30.25 20.54
CA ARG A 128 -2.43 -31.69 20.51
C ARG A 128 -3.27 -32.46 19.48
N GLY A 129 -4.25 -31.82 18.85
CA GLY A 129 -5.18 -32.47 17.93
C GLY A 129 -6.21 -33.38 18.61
N ASN A 130 -6.42 -33.19 19.93
CA ASN A 130 -7.40 -33.92 20.73
C ASN A 130 -8.72 -33.16 20.88
N ALA A 131 -8.81 -31.93 20.36
CA ALA A 131 -10.01 -31.13 20.43
C ALA A 131 -11.18 -31.83 19.71
N VAL A 132 -12.36 -31.81 20.35
CA VAL A 132 -13.63 -32.02 19.67
C VAL A 132 -13.70 -31.06 18.48
N ALA A 133 -14.34 -31.44 17.37
CA ALA A 133 -14.38 -30.63 16.14
C ALA A 133 -14.70 -29.14 16.41
N SER A 134 -15.58 -28.83 17.36
CA SER A 134 -15.93 -27.46 17.76
C SER A 134 -14.82 -26.66 18.47
N GLY A 135 -13.78 -27.27 19.04
CA GLY A 135 -12.74 -26.60 19.83
C GLY A 135 -11.49 -26.20 19.04
N ALA A 136 -11.24 -26.82 17.88
CA ALA A 136 -10.03 -26.58 17.09
C ALA A 136 -9.92 -25.13 16.56
N GLY A 137 -11.06 -24.49 16.32
CA GLY A 137 -11.15 -23.11 15.84
C GLY A 137 -10.63 -22.05 16.82
N ILE A 138 -10.40 -22.38 18.10
CA ILE A 138 -9.91 -21.41 19.10
C ILE A 138 -8.56 -20.79 18.71
N LEU A 139 -7.73 -21.57 18.01
CA LEU A 139 -6.43 -21.15 17.50
C LEU A 139 -6.56 -20.15 16.33
N GLU A 140 -7.65 -20.16 15.57
CA GLU A 140 -7.87 -19.20 14.48
C GLU A 140 -8.38 -17.85 15.01
N VAL A 141 -9.00 -17.84 16.20
CA VAL A 141 -9.66 -16.67 16.80
C VAL A 141 -9.00 -16.27 18.13
N TRP A 142 -7.69 -16.51 18.21
CA TRP A 142 -6.91 -16.37 19.46
C TRP A 142 -6.92 -14.96 20.02
N ASP A 143 -6.90 -13.93 19.17
CA ASP A 143 -6.98 -12.54 19.60
C ASP A 143 -8.25 -12.29 20.44
N LEU A 144 -9.41 -12.81 20.00
CA LEU A 144 -10.66 -12.67 20.77
C LEU A 144 -10.63 -13.51 22.05
N ALA A 145 -9.93 -14.64 22.06
CA ALA A 145 -9.75 -15.45 23.26
C ALA A 145 -8.89 -14.73 24.31
N LEU A 146 -7.84 -14.00 23.87
CA LEU A 146 -7.02 -13.17 24.75
C LEU A 146 -7.85 -12.04 25.39
N GLU A 147 -8.78 -11.43 24.64
CA GLU A 147 -9.67 -10.39 25.17
C GLU A 147 -10.61 -10.86 26.30
N LEU A 148 -10.85 -12.17 26.43
CA LEU A 148 -11.63 -12.77 27.53
C LEU A 148 -10.85 -12.80 28.84
N CYS A 149 -9.52 -12.86 28.77
CA CYS A 149 -8.66 -12.93 29.93
C CYS A 149 -8.25 -11.51 30.35
N PRO A 150 -8.62 -11.05 31.55
CA PRO A 150 -8.21 -9.73 32.03
C PRO A 150 -6.69 -9.65 32.30
N ASP A 151 -6.05 -10.77 32.67
CA ASP A 151 -4.58 -10.90 32.73
C ASP A 151 -4.07 -12.03 31.81
N PRO A 152 -3.73 -11.72 30.56
CA PRO A 152 -3.18 -12.69 29.61
C PRO A 152 -1.82 -13.29 30.03
N SER A 153 -1.10 -12.68 30.99
CA SER A 153 0.21 -13.17 31.42
C SER A 153 0.12 -14.52 32.14
N LEU A 154 -1.00 -14.78 32.84
CA LEU A 154 -1.28 -16.06 33.48
C LEU A 154 -1.40 -17.18 32.44
N LEU A 155 -2.17 -16.95 31.39
CA LEU A 155 -2.31 -17.88 30.26
C LEU A 155 -0.96 -18.13 29.58
N GLY A 156 -0.19 -17.07 29.32
CA GLY A 156 1.16 -17.18 28.78
C GLY A 156 2.07 -18.06 29.64
N ASN A 157 2.06 -17.86 30.97
CA ASN A 157 2.85 -18.65 31.90
C ASN A 157 2.42 -20.12 31.95
N LEU A 158 1.12 -20.41 31.89
CA LEU A 158 0.60 -21.78 31.80
C LEU A 158 1.08 -22.49 30.52
N LEU A 159 1.01 -21.81 29.37
CA LEU A 159 1.52 -22.32 28.10
C LEU A 159 3.04 -22.55 28.16
N LEU A 160 3.81 -21.64 28.77
CA LEU A 160 5.24 -21.83 28.94
C LEU A 160 5.61 -23.02 29.83
N ARG A 161 4.81 -23.29 30.88
CA ARG A 161 4.99 -24.41 31.81
C ARG A 161 4.63 -25.76 31.18
N ALA A 162 3.72 -25.77 30.21
CA ALA A 162 3.32 -26.98 29.49
C ALA A 162 4.37 -27.48 28.49
N ARG A 163 5.42 -26.70 28.23
CA ARG A 163 6.53 -27.05 27.33
C ARG A 163 7.43 -28.14 27.92
N VAL A 164 8.05 -28.93 27.07
CA VAL A 164 8.98 -29.99 27.49
C VAL A 164 10.32 -29.37 27.88
N HIS A 165 10.82 -29.59 29.09
CA HIS A 165 12.06 -28.95 29.54
C HIS A 165 13.28 -29.27 28.64
N ASP A 166 13.42 -30.54 28.23
CA ASP A 166 14.54 -31.02 27.43
C ASP A 166 14.23 -31.13 25.93
N LEU A 167 14.71 -30.14 25.17
CA LEU A 167 14.61 -30.08 23.70
C LEU A 167 15.27 -31.28 22.98
N ARG A 168 16.23 -31.95 23.63
CA ARG A 168 16.90 -33.14 23.07
C ARG A 168 15.98 -34.35 22.94
N THR A 169 14.93 -34.42 23.75
CA THR A 169 13.91 -35.48 23.66
C THR A 169 12.93 -35.24 22.51
N LEU A 170 12.85 -33.99 22.03
CA LEU A 170 11.93 -33.55 20.99
C LEU A 170 12.50 -33.68 19.58
N SER A 171 13.83 -33.71 19.41
CA SER A 171 14.48 -33.72 18.10
C SER A 171 14.13 -34.94 17.24
N SER A 172 13.62 -36.02 17.85
CA SER A 172 13.22 -37.24 17.16
C SER A 172 11.74 -37.29 16.76
N ASN A 173 10.88 -36.37 17.26
CA ASN A 173 9.44 -36.41 16.99
C ASN A 173 8.94 -35.08 16.36
N PRO A 174 8.56 -35.09 15.06
CA PRO A 174 8.13 -33.88 14.36
C PRO A 174 6.84 -33.26 14.93
N LYS A 175 5.92 -34.10 15.45
CA LYS A 175 4.67 -33.60 16.05
C LYS A 175 4.96 -32.85 17.35
N ALA A 176 5.91 -33.33 18.13
CA ALA A 176 6.28 -32.71 19.38
C ALA A 176 6.99 -31.35 19.15
N LEU A 177 7.80 -31.24 18.08
CA LEU A 177 8.38 -29.97 17.65
C LEU A 177 7.30 -28.97 17.17
N SER A 178 6.30 -29.44 16.42
CA SER A 178 5.18 -28.59 16.00
C SER A 178 4.38 -28.04 17.18
N VAL A 179 4.13 -28.89 18.19
CA VAL A 179 3.47 -28.47 19.44
C VAL A 179 4.31 -27.42 20.16
N GLU A 180 5.62 -27.61 20.26
CA GLU A 180 6.52 -26.66 20.92
C GLU A 180 6.57 -25.29 20.21
N VAL A 181 6.59 -25.30 18.86
CA VAL A 181 6.51 -24.06 18.05
C VAL A 181 5.20 -23.33 18.32
N GLU A 182 4.07 -24.04 18.25
CA GLU A 182 2.76 -23.45 18.48
C GLU A 182 2.63 -22.87 19.90
N LEU A 183 3.11 -23.60 20.92
CA LEU A 183 3.14 -23.10 22.30
C LEU A 183 3.97 -21.82 22.43
N CYS A 184 5.11 -21.72 21.75
CA CYS A 184 5.93 -20.52 21.79
C CYS A 184 5.22 -19.32 21.13
N VAL A 185 4.61 -19.54 19.96
CA VAL A 185 3.83 -18.50 19.26
C VAL A 185 2.66 -18.02 20.11
N ARG A 186 1.86 -18.93 20.69
CA ARG A 186 0.69 -18.54 21.51
C ARG A 186 1.06 -17.87 22.81
N ALA A 187 2.07 -18.38 23.50
CA ALA A 187 2.53 -17.75 24.73
C ALA A 187 3.12 -16.36 24.45
N HIS A 188 3.78 -16.18 23.31
CA HIS A 188 4.26 -14.87 22.88
C HIS A 188 3.13 -13.86 22.66
N SER A 189 2.06 -14.24 21.96
CA SER A 189 0.88 -13.37 21.80
C SER A 189 0.28 -12.98 23.16
N CYS A 190 0.24 -13.90 24.12
CA CYS A 190 -0.23 -13.60 25.49
C CYS A 190 0.64 -12.53 26.18
N PHE A 191 1.96 -12.65 26.09
CA PHE A 191 2.86 -11.68 26.73
C PHE A 191 2.94 -10.35 26.00
N LEU A 192 2.68 -10.32 24.69
CA LEU A 192 2.50 -9.08 23.94
C LEU A 192 1.28 -8.32 24.45
N GLU A 193 0.13 -8.99 24.55
CA GLU A 193 -1.10 -8.36 25.03
C GLU A 193 -0.95 -7.89 26.49
N ALA A 194 -0.33 -8.70 27.35
CA ALA A 194 -0.03 -8.33 28.73
C ALA A 194 1.15 -7.34 28.88
N CYS A 195 1.80 -6.93 27.78
CA CYS A 195 2.99 -6.07 27.79
C CYS A 195 4.13 -6.56 28.71
N SER A 196 4.29 -7.88 28.88
CA SER A 196 5.28 -8.48 29.77
C SER A 196 6.62 -8.73 29.06
N MET A 197 7.57 -7.83 29.28
CA MET A 197 8.91 -7.92 28.69
C MET A 197 9.68 -9.17 29.16
N GLU A 198 9.49 -9.60 30.41
CA GLU A 198 10.11 -10.81 30.94
C GLU A 198 9.59 -12.06 30.24
N GLY A 199 8.26 -12.18 30.08
CA GLY A 199 7.64 -13.29 29.37
C GLY A 199 8.10 -13.35 27.91
N ILE A 200 8.13 -12.19 27.25
CA ILE A 200 8.66 -12.02 25.89
C ILE A 200 10.10 -12.56 25.77
N SER A 201 11.01 -12.14 26.66
CA SER A 201 12.41 -12.56 26.64
C SER A 201 12.55 -14.07 26.86
N ARG A 202 11.78 -14.64 27.79
CA ARG A 202 11.75 -16.10 28.07
C ARG A 202 11.29 -16.92 26.86
N VAL A 203 10.33 -16.41 26.08
CA VAL A 203 9.91 -17.07 24.82
C VAL A 203 11.02 -16.97 23.79
N LEU A 204 11.59 -15.79 23.54
CA LEU A 204 12.64 -15.61 22.53
C LEU A 204 13.87 -16.46 22.79
N HIS A 205 14.33 -16.50 24.05
CA HIS A 205 15.43 -17.35 24.46
C HIS A 205 15.13 -18.83 24.17
N ARG A 206 13.88 -19.25 24.36
CA ARG A 206 13.44 -20.60 24.02
C ARG A 206 13.42 -20.82 22.50
N CYS A 207 12.89 -19.88 21.72
CA CYS A 207 12.88 -19.95 20.26
C CYS A 207 14.30 -20.08 19.70
N HIS A 208 15.25 -19.30 20.21
CA HIS A 208 16.66 -19.38 19.82
C HIS A 208 17.25 -20.78 20.07
N ARG A 209 16.89 -21.45 21.17
CA ARG A 209 17.31 -22.83 21.46
C ARG A 209 16.56 -23.87 20.64
N LEU A 210 15.33 -23.59 20.22
CA LEU A 210 14.50 -24.47 19.40
C LEU A 210 14.95 -24.48 17.94
N THR A 211 15.40 -23.34 17.42
CA THR A 211 15.79 -23.19 16.02
C THR A 211 16.84 -24.21 15.54
N PRO A 212 17.95 -24.48 16.26
CA PRO A 212 18.91 -25.51 15.85
C PRO A 212 18.29 -26.91 15.76
N CYS A 213 17.35 -27.25 16.64
CA CYS A 213 16.65 -28.54 16.60
C CYS A 213 15.75 -28.65 15.36
N LEU A 214 15.08 -27.56 14.96
CA LEU A 214 14.25 -27.52 13.75
C LEU A 214 15.10 -27.63 12.48
N VAL A 215 16.27 -26.98 12.44
CA VAL A 215 17.21 -27.07 11.33
C VAL A 215 17.80 -28.48 11.22
N ALA A 216 18.20 -29.10 12.34
CA ALA A 216 18.69 -30.47 12.38
C ALA A 216 17.63 -31.47 11.88
N GLY A 217 16.35 -31.25 12.21
CA GLY A 217 15.21 -32.03 11.72
C GLY A 217 14.75 -31.69 10.29
N ARG A 218 15.39 -30.73 9.61
CA ARG A 218 14.99 -30.20 8.28
C ARG A 218 13.52 -29.73 8.22
N HIS A 219 12.97 -29.24 9.33
CA HIS A 219 11.59 -28.77 9.42
C HIS A 219 11.50 -27.25 9.17
N PHE A 220 11.82 -26.82 7.94
CA PHE A 220 11.88 -25.40 7.59
C PHE A 220 10.49 -24.73 7.52
N SER A 221 9.42 -25.48 7.25
CA SER A 221 8.04 -24.95 7.31
C SER A 221 7.64 -24.53 8.75
N LEU A 222 8.07 -25.30 9.75
CA LEU A 222 7.87 -24.96 11.17
C LEU A 222 8.71 -23.75 11.57
N LEU A 223 9.92 -23.63 11.01
CA LEU A 223 10.78 -22.47 11.24
C LEU A 223 10.18 -21.18 10.67
N VAL A 224 9.59 -21.24 9.46
CA VAL A 224 8.84 -20.13 8.88
C VAL A 224 7.60 -19.81 9.72
N SER A 225 6.87 -20.82 10.17
CA SER A 225 5.69 -20.63 11.04
C SER A 225 6.05 -19.98 12.39
N LEU A 226 7.20 -20.35 12.96
CA LEU A 226 7.74 -19.73 14.17
C LEU A 226 8.10 -18.26 13.91
N LEU A 227 8.77 -17.95 12.80
CA LEU A 227 9.16 -16.59 12.44
C LEU A 227 7.94 -15.69 12.19
N THR A 228 6.96 -16.16 11.41
CA THR A 228 5.74 -15.40 11.11
C THR A 228 4.84 -15.26 12.32
N GLY A 229 4.73 -16.30 13.17
CA GLY A 229 3.93 -16.26 14.39
C GLY A 229 4.50 -15.31 15.46
N MET A 230 5.83 -15.22 15.56
CA MET A 230 6.48 -14.33 16.52
C MET A 230 6.50 -12.86 16.07
N ALA A 231 6.41 -12.58 14.76
CA ALA A 231 6.33 -11.25 14.15
C ALA A 231 7.37 -10.19 14.64
N ARG A 232 8.48 -10.63 15.26
CA ARG A 232 9.60 -9.80 15.72
C ARG A 232 10.84 -10.07 14.89
N TYR A 233 10.81 -9.57 13.66
CA TYR A 233 11.82 -9.88 12.66
C TYR A 233 13.23 -9.34 12.97
N SER A 234 13.34 -8.27 13.76
CA SER A 234 14.63 -7.72 14.20
C SER A 234 15.39 -8.67 15.14
N GLU A 235 14.70 -9.19 16.16
CA GLU A 235 15.26 -10.12 17.14
C GLU A 235 15.48 -11.52 16.56
N MET A 236 14.67 -11.91 15.57
CA MET A 236 14.73 -13.20 14.91
C MET A 236 15.47 -13.18 13.57
N ALA A 237 16.27 -12.14 13.30
CA ALA A 237 17.00 -12.00 12.04
C ALA A 237 17.90 -13.22 11.72
N TYR A 238 18.42 -13.88 12.76
CA TYR A 238 19.21 -15.12 12.63
C TYR A 238 18.48 -16.26 11.90
N VAL A 239 17.14 -16.26 11.90
CA VAL A 239 16.34 -17.25 11.17
C VAL A 239 16.44 -17.03 9.66
N PHE A 240 16.54 -15.79 9.20
CA PHE A 240 16.77 -15.50 7.78
C PHE A 240 18.12 -16.03 7.30
N ASP A 241 19.17 -15.85 8.10
CA ASP A 241 20.50 -16.41 7.83
C ASP A 241 20.44 -17.94 7.69
N LEU A 242 19.75 -18.61 8.62
CA LEU A 242 19.63 -20.07 8.61
C LEU A 242 18.79 -20.60 7.43
N LEU A 243 17.72 -19.92 7.05
CA LEU A 243 16.93 -20.29 5.87
C LEU A 243 17.72 -20.12 4.58
N LEU A 244 18.53 -19.07 4.51
CA LEU A 244 19.39 -18.78 3.37
C LEU A 244 20.51 -19.83 3.22
N GLN A 245 21.23 -20.13 4.31
CA GLN A 245 22.29 -21.14 4.33
C GLN A 245 21.83 -22.54 3.92
N ASN A 246 20.55 -22.85 4.13
CA ASN A 246 19.96 -24.15 3.79
C ASN A 246 19.19 -24.14 2.44
N HIS A 247 19.31 -23.09 1.62
CA HIS A 247 18.61 -22.93 0.33
C HIS A 247 17.08 -23.04 0.39
N HIS A 248 16.47 -22.75 1.55
CA HIS A 248 15.02 -22.81 1.75
C HIS A 248 14.38 -21.42 1.94
N PHE A 249 15.05 -20.38 1.45
CA PHE A 249 14.57 -19.00 1.52
C PHE A 249 13.26 -18.80 0.74
N GLU A 250 13.01 -19.63 -0.29
CA GLU A 250 11.78 -19.61 -1.10
C GLU A 250 10.49 -19.82 -0.29
N LEU A 251 10.57 -20.49 0.86
CA LEU A 251 9.42 -20.71 1.73
C LEU A 251 8.82 -19.40 2.27
N LEU A 252 9.61 -18.33 2.33
CA LEU A 252 9.15 -16.99 2.72
C LEU A 252 8.39 -16.26 1.61
N PHE A 253 8.42 -16.79 0.39
CA PHE A 253 7.79 -16.21 -0.80
C PHE A 253 6.55 -16.99 -1.28
N GLN A 254 6.09 -17.97 -0.50
CA GLN A 254 4.91 -18.75 -0.87
C GLN A 254 3.62 -17.92 -0.79
N ARG A 255 2.63 -18.33 -1.61
CA ARG A 255 1.30 -17.70 -1.65
C ARG A 255 0.69 -17.62 -0.24
N GLY A 256 0.39 -16.39 0.20
CA GLY A 256 -0.17 -16.10 1.52
C GLY A 256 0.77 -15.31 2.44
N MET A 257 2.07 -15.31 2.17
CA MET A 257 3.06 -14.54 2.93
C MET A 257 2.94 -13.03 2.73
N ASP A 258 2.33 -12.61 1.62
CA ASP A 258 1.94 -11.23 1.32
C ASP A 258 1.00 -10.60 2.35
N LYS A 259 0.20 -11.42 3.02
CA LYS A 259 -0.78 -10.98 4.02
C LYS A 259 -0.18 -10.88 5.42
N VAL A 260 1.05 -11.35 5.63
CA VAL A 260 1.72 -11.32 6.92
C VAL A 260 2.21 -9.88 7.18
N PRO A 261 1.77 -9.23 8.27
CA PRO A 261 2.11 -7.85 8.53
C PRO A 261 3.62 -7.71 8.78
N TYR A 262 4.22 -6.62 8.27
CA TYR A 262 5.62 -6.23 8.48
C TYR A 262 6.71 -7.18 7.94
N LEU A 263 6.36 -8.39 7.48
CA LEU A 263 7.32 -9.34 6.91
C LEU A 263 8.05 -8.77 5.68
N ARG A 264 7.31 -8.16 4.76
CA ARG A 264 7.88 -7.56 3.54
C ARG A 264 8.92 -6.48 3.84
N VAL A 265 8.61 -5.61 4.81
CA VAL A 265 9.50 -4.52 5.23
C VAL A 265 10.76 -5.09 5.87
N ALA A 266 10.62 -6.09 6.74
CA ALA A 266 11.75 -6.73 7.39
C ALA A 266 12.65 -7.52 6.41
N LEU A 267 12.05 -8.19 5.42
CA LEU A 267 12.79 -8.87 4.36
C LEU A 267 13.57 -7.88 3.49
N LEU A 268 12.94 -6.76 3.12
CA LEU A 268 13.60 -5.68 2.41
C LEU A 268 14.76 -5.10 3.22
N ASP A 269 14.57 -4.84 4.51
CA ASP A 269 15.62 -4.31 5.38
C ASP A 269 16.78 -5.30 5.51
N TYR A 270 16.49 -6.58 5.76
CA TYR A 270 17.49 -7.64 5.81
C TYR A 270 18.27 -7.76 4.50
N LEU A 271 17.59 -7.69 3.35
CA LEU A 271 18.22 -7.82 2.04
C LEU A 271 18.96 -6.55 1.62
N LYS A 272 18.54 -5.35 1.98
CA LYS A 272 19.32 -4.11 1.72
C LYS A 272 20.72 -4.17 2.32
N HIS A 273 20.84 -4.75 3.52
CA HIS A 273 22.13 -4.94 4.19
C HIS A 273 22.99 -6.06 3.56
N ARG A 274 22.40 -6.94 2.73
CA ARG A 274 23.04 -8.11 2.08
C ARG A 274 23.02 -8.07 0.55
N ALA A 275 22.43 -7.05 -0.09
CA ALA A 275 22.24 -6.95 -1.54
C ALA A 275 23.56 -6.80 -2.30
N SER A 276 24.66 -6.46 -1.62
CA SER A 276 26.00 -6.45 -2.20
C SER A 276 26.58 -7.85 -2.48
N THR A 277 26.00 -8.91 -1.89
CA THR A 277 26.55 -10.27 -1.97
C THR A 277 25.91 -11.16 -3.05
N ASP A 278 24.60 -11.05 -3.32
CA ASP A 278 23.90 -11.91 -4.30
C ASP A 278 22.80 -11.15 -5.08
N PRO A 279 23.05 -10.73 -6.34
CA PRO A 279 22.06 -9.99 -7.15
C PRO A 279 20.86 -10.84 -7.57
N ASP A 280 21.02 -12.17 -7.69
CA ASP A 280 19.97 -13.09 -8.12
C ASP A 280 18.86 -13.25 -7.08
N LEU A 281 19.21 -13.24 -5.78
CA LEU A 281 18.25 -13.27 -4.68
C LEU A 281 17.41 -11.98 -4.60
N TYR A 282 18.04 -10.83 -4.90
CA TYR A 282 17.34 -9.55 -4.96
C TYR A 282 16.39 -9.48 -6.16
N SER A 283 16.80 -10.03 -7.31
CA SER A 283 15.94 -10.14 -8.50
C SER A 283 14.73 -11.07 -8.27
N MET A 284 14.94 -12.25 -7.67
CA MET A 284 13.85 -13.15 -7.25
C MET A 284 12.88 -12.51 -6.26
N LEU A 285 13.39 -11.74 -5.28
CA LEU A 285 12.59 -11.04 -4.29
C LEU A 285 11.67 -9.99 -4.93
N THR A 286 12.24 -9.16 -5.80
CA THR A 286 11.53 -8.05 -6.42
C THR A 286 10.42 -8.53 -7.36
N LEU A 287 10.65 -9.64 -8.07
CA LEU A 287 9.67 -10.31 -8.92
C LEU A 287 8.56 -11.02 -8.11
N ASN A 288 8.92 -11.75 -7.04
CA ASN A 288 7.94 -12.54 -6.28
C ASN A 288 7.00 -11.71 -5.39
N PHE A 289 7.42 -10.53 -4.93
CA PHE A 289 6.60 -9.65 -4.08
C PHE A 289 5.84 -8.55 -4.82
N ASN A 290 5.79 -8.60 -6.17
CA ASN A 290 5.23 -7.53 -6.99
C ASN A 290 5.84 -6.16 -6.63
N MET A 291 7.15 -6.11 -6.32
CA MET A 291 7.82 -4.87 -5.98
C MET A 291 8.22 -4.12 -7.26
N HIS A 292 7.22 -3.91 -8.12
CA HIS A 292 7.36 -3.23 -9.39
C HIS A 292 7.97 -1.84 -9.23
N ARG A 293 7.77 -1.18 -8.08
CA ARG A 293 8.42 0.10 -7.76
C ARG A 293 9.94 -0.01 -7.67
N GLU A 294 10.46 -1.04 -7.01
CA GLU A 294 11.91 -1.20 -6.79
C GLU A 294 12.61 -1.74 -8.04
N ILE A 295 11.94 -2.60 -8.81
CA ILE A 295 12.38 -2.99 -10.16
C ILE A 295 12.52 -1.74 -11.03
N ALA A 296 11.47 -0.90 -11.06
CA ALA A 296 11.46 0.32 -11.86
C ALA A 296 12.55 1.30 -11.44
N GLU A 297 12.77 1.49 -10.13
CA GLU A 297 13.84 2.33 -9.58
C GLU A 297 15.24 1.83 -10.00
N SER A 298 15.47 0.52 -9.92
CA SER A 298 16.74 -0.09 -10.33
C SER A 298 17.00 0.04 -11.83
N LEU A 299 15.98 -0.22 -12.66
CA LEU A 299 16.05 -0.06 -14.11
C LEU A 299 16.27 1.40 -14.51
N GLU A 300 15.51 2.33 -13.93
CA GLU A 300 15.66 3.77 -14.17
C GLU A 300 17.08 4.24 -13.81
N LEU A 301 17.60 3.83 -12.65
CA LEU A 301 18.95 4.20 -12.21
C LEU A 301 20.03 3.63 -13.14
N THR A 302 19.87 2.38 -13.57
CA THR A 302 20.78 1.73 -14.53
C THR A 302 20.75 2.44 -15.89
N ALA A 303 19.57 2.78 -16.40
CA ALA A 303 19.42 3.50 -17.66
C ALA A 303 20.04 4.91 -17.59
N LEU A 304 19.78 5.65 -16.51
CA LEU A 304 20.31 7.01 -16.32
C LEU A 304 21.83 7.02 -16.15
N THR A 305 22.40 6.03 -15.47
CA THR A 305 23.87 5.92 -15.32
C THR A 305 24.53 5.59 -16.66
N LYS A 306 23.98 4.66 -17.44
CA LYS A 306 24.42 4.40 -18.82
C LYS A 306 24.32 5.66 -19.68
N MET A 307 23.18 6.36 -19.64
CA MET A 307 22.94 7.58 -20.41
C MET A 307 23.94 8.68 -20.05
N LYS A 308 24.26 8.88 -18.76
CA LYS A 308 25.25 9.89 -18.34
C LYS A 308 26.67 9.56 -18.80
N LYS A 309 27.08 8.28 -18.75
CA LYS A 309 28.43 7.85 -19.18
C LYS A 309 28.74 8.21 -20.63
N LEU A 310 27.73 8.21 -21.50
CA LEU A 310 27.86 8.57 -22.91
C LEU A 310 28.33 10.02 -23.17
N VAL A 311 28.31 10.89 -22.15
CA VAL A 311 28.76 12.30 -22.28
C VAL A 311 29.92 12.62 -21.33
N THR A 312 30.05 11.89 -20.21
CA THR A 312 31.16 12.09 -19.26
C THR A 312 32.53 11.71 -19.84
N ASP A 313 32.59 10.71 -20.72
CA ASP A 313 33.85 10.21 -21.30
C ASP A 313 34.37 11.06 -22.48
N GLY A 314 33.68 12.15 -22.84
CA GLY A 314 34.03 13.06 -23.93
C GLY A 314 32.84 13.37 -24.85
N PRO A 315 33.04 14.14 -25.94
CA PRO A 315 32.03 14.30 -26.97
C PRO A 315 31.68 12.94 -27.58
N MET A 316 30.38 12.69 -27.79
CA MET A 316 29.86 11.42 -28.30
C MET A 316 30.60 10.97 -29.56
N ALA A 317 31.11 9.74 -29.58
CA ALA A 317 31.95 9.22 -30.66
C ALA A 317 31.15 8.72 -31.87
N TRP A 318 29.82 8.73 -31.79
CA TRP A 318 28.87 8.26 -32.81
C TRP A 318 29.17 6.85 -33.33
N SER A 319 29.64 5.99 -32.43
CA SER A 319 30.03 4.62 -32.73
C SER A 319 28.81 3.68 -32.71
N PRO A 320 28.85 2.55 -33.44
CA PRO A 320 27.79 1.54 -33.37
C PRO A 320 27.64 0.93 -31.97
N GLN A 321 28.66 1.04 -31.10
CA GLN A 321 28.58 0.62 -29.70
C GLN A 321 27.73 1.58 -28.86
N GLU A 322 27.87 2.90 -29.06
CA GLU A 322 27.04 3.90 -28.39
C GLU A 322 25.59 3.86 -28.90
N GLN A 323 25.37 3.57 -30.18
CA GLN A 323 24.02 3.36 -30.71
C GLN A 323 23.33 2.18 -30.00
N ARG A 324 24.01 1.03 -29.89
CA ARG A 324 23.49 -0.12 -29.12
C ARG A 324 23.26 0.22 -27.65
N ALA A 325 24.16 1.02 -27.04
CA ALA A 325 23.97 1.47 -25.67
C ALA A 325 22.70 2.32 -25.52
N LEU A 326 22.43 3.23 -26.45
CA LEU A 326 21.19 4.02 -26.48
C LEU A 326 19.94 3.16 -26.68
N GLU A 327 20.00 2.13 -27.54
CA GLU A 327 18.92 1.14 -27.70
C GLU A 327 18.64 0.39 -26.38
N THR A 328 19.69 -0.01 -25.65
CA THR A 328 19.51 -0.64 -24.33
C THR A 328 18.93 0.33 -23.30
N VAL A 329 19.35 1.59 -23.31
CA VAL A 329 18.81 2.63 -22.41
C VAL A 329 17.33 2.87 -22.70
N LEU A 330 16.94 2.89 -23.99
CA LEU A 330 15.54 3.02 -24.39
C LEU A 330 14.70 1.86 -23.84
N GLN A 331 15.19 0.63 -23.99
CA GLN A 331 14.50 -0.56 -23.49
C GLN A 331 14.39 -0.54 -21.95
N ASP A 332 15.49 -0.26 -21.25
CA ASP A 332 15.52 -0.19 -19.78
C ASP A 332 14.53 0.88 -19.26
N LEU A 333 14.41 2.03 -19.92
CA LEU A 333 13.46 3.09 -19.56
C LEU A 333 12.00 2.71 -19.85
N ALA A 334 11.74 1.97 -20.94
CA ALA A 334 10.41 1.47 -21.27
C ALA A 334 9.95 0.41 -20.25
N ASP A 335 10.83 -0.53 -19.91
CA ASP A 335 10.57 -1.58 -18.91
C ASP A 335 10.39 -0.97 -17.51
N ALA A 336 11.16 0.08 -17.18
CA ALA A 336 10.98 0.86 -15.95
C ALA A 336 9.62 1.57 -15.92
N ALA A 337 9.19 2.19 -17.03
CA ALA A 337 7.89 2.84 -17.12
C ALA A 337 6.73 1.86 -16.93
N GLU A 338 6.77 0.69 -17.58
CA GLU A 338 5.77 -0.37 -17.42
C GLU A 338 5.72 -0.87 -15.96
N SER A 339 6.88 -1.04 -15.33
CA SER A 339 6.98 -1.43 -13.93
C SER A 339 6.42 -0.34 -12.99
N TYR A 340 6.67 0.94 -13.25
CA TYR A 340 6.05 2.03 -12.47
C TYR A 340 4.52 2.10 -12.65
N VAL A 341 3.98 1.77 -13.83
CA VAL A 341 2.53 1.66 -14.05
C VAL A 341 1.95 0.53 -13.19
N LYS A 342 2.59 -0.64 -13.18
CA LYS A 342 2.21 -1.77 -12.31
C LYS A 342 2.30 -1.43 -10.82
N ALA A 343 3.15 -0.48 -10.46
CA ALA A 343 3.30 0.05 -9.10
C ALA A 343 2.40 1.25 -8.76
N GLU A 344 1.46 1.63 -9.65
CA GLU A 344 0.58 2.81 -9.52
C GLU A 344 1.34 4.16 -9.37
N CYS A 345 2.62 4.20 -9.72
CA CYS A 345 3.49 5.38 -9.65
C CYS A 345 3.45 6.18 -10.97
N LEU A 346 2.28 6.67 -11.36
CA LEU A 346 2.03 7.23 -12.71
C LEU A 346 2.93 8.41 -13.09
N LEU A 347 3.24 9.31 -12.14
CA LEU A 347 4.12 10.46 -12.41
C LEU A 347 5.55 10.03 -12.77
N ARG A 348 6.07 8.99 -12.10
CA ARG A 348 7.39 8.43 -12.42
C ARG A 348 7.36 7.65 -13.72
N ALA A 349 6.31 6.88 -13.97
CA ALA A 349 6.11 6.21 -15.26
C ALA A 349 6.12 7.23 -16.42
N GLN A 350 5.43 8.35 -16.27
CA GLN A 350 5.41 9.43 -17.26
C GLN A 350 6.80 10.07 -17.45
N SER A 351 7.53 10.32 -16.36
CA SER A 351 8.91 10.82 -16.43
C SER A 351 9.84 9.87 -17.19
N CYS A 352 9.80 8.56 -16.89
CA CYS A 352 10.53 7.54 -17.63
C CYS A 352 10.13 7.49 -19.10
N GLY A 353 8.82 7.57 -19.40
CA GLY A 353 8.30 7.61 -20.76
C GLY A 353 8.81 8.81 -21.57
N ARG A 354 8.81 10.02 -20.97
CA ARG A 354 9.37 11.23 -21.61
C ARG A 354 10.86 11.08 -21.90
N LYS A 355 11.63 10.51 -20.97
CA LYS A 355 13.07 10.23 -21.19
C LYS A 355 13.28 9.19 -22.29
N ALA A 356 12.48 8.13 -22.33
CA ALA A 356 12.52 7.14 -23.41
C ALA A 356 12.24 7.78 -24.78
N GLN A 357 11.25 8.66 -24.88
CA GLN A 357 10.96 9.41 -26.11
C GLN A 357 12.16 10.28 -26.55
N LEU A 358 12.84 10.94 -25.60
CA LEU A 358 14.06 11.70 -25.89
C LEU A 358 15.19 10.80 -26.43
N VAL A 359 15.41 9.62 -25.83
CA VAL A 359 16.42 8.66 -26.30
C VAL A 359 16.06 8.12 -27.69
N ALA A 360 14.78 7.85 -27.94
CA ALA A 360 14.32 7.45 -29.27
C ALA A 360 14.57 8.55 -30.32
N LEU A 361 14.35 9.82 -29.96
CA LEU A 361 14.65 10.96 -30.82
C LEU A 361 16.16 11.09 -31.09
N GLN A 362 16.99 10.86 -30.07
CA GLN A 362 18.45 10.82 -30.21
C GLN A 362 18.92 9.73 -31.17
N LEU A 363 18.33 8.53 -31.10
CA LEU A 363 18.63 7.43 -32.02
C LEU A 363 18.28 7.79 -33.46
N ARG A 364 17.16 8.48 -33.67
CA ARG A 364 16.74 8.91 -35.02
C ARG A 364 17.69 9.94 -35.64
N TYR A 365 18.25 10.84 -34.82
CA TYR A 365 19.26 11.81 -35.27
C TYR A 365 20.70 11.34 -35.12
N PHE A 366 20.92 10.05 -34.83
CA PHE A 366 22.26 9.50 -34.63
C PHE A 366 23.15 9.65 -35.87
N ALA A 367 22.60 9.39 -37.06
CA ALA A 367 23.32 9.56 -38.33
C ALA A 367 23.66 11.03 -38.64
N SER A 368 22.82 11.96 -38.19
CA SER A 368 23.01 13.40 -38.36
C SER A 368 23.89 14.03 -37.29
N GLN A 369 24.36 13.25 -36.31
CA GLN A 369 25.24 13.68 -35.21
C GLN A 369 24.70 14.86 -34.39
N LEU A 370 23.37 14.97 -34.26
CA LEU A 370 22.73 15.98 -33.43
C LEU A 370 22.59 15.46 -32.00
N VAL A 371 23.22 16.13 -31.03
CA VAL A 371 23.12 15.78 -29.62
C VAL A 371 21.87 16.40 -29.00
N LEU A 372 21.02 15.55 -28.42
CA LEU A 372 19.77 15.90 -27.74
C LEU A 372 19.72 15.41 -26.29
N ILE A 373 20.58 14.45 -25.90
CA ILE A 373 20.67 13.92 -24.53
C ILE A 373 21.71 14.65 -23.68
N ASN A 374 21.50 14.64 -22.36
CA ASN A 374 22.35 15.26 -21.33
C ASN A 374 22.75 16.73 -21.62
N LEU A 375 21.89 17.49 -22.27
CA LEU A 375 22.09 18.91 -22.50
C LEU A 375 21.86 19.71 -21.21
N GLU A 376 22.58 20.81 -21.06
CA GLU A 376 22.24 21.82 -20.05
C GLU A 376 20.89 22.47 -20.41
N PRO A 377 20.05 22.88 -19.43
CA PRO A 377 18.74 23.48 -19.71
C PRO A 377 18.77 24.66 -20.71
N SER A 378 19.83 25.48 -20.69
CA SER A 378 20.04 26.59 -21.63
C SER A 378 20.27 26.11 -23.07
N ALA A 379 21.10 25.08 -23.24
CA ALA A 379 21.37 24.44 -24.53
C ALA A 379 20.13 23.72 -25.06
N ALA A 380 19.42 22.98 -24.20
CA ALA A 380 18.16 22.32 -24.56
C ALA A 380 17.11 23.34 -25.02
N MET A 381 16.98 24.47 -24.32
CA MET A 381 16.08 25.56 -24.70
C MET A 381 16.44 26.13 -26.09
N THR A 382 17.73 26.29 -26.38
CA THR A 382 18.19 26.77 -27.69
C THR A 382 17.89 25.76 -28.79
N GLN A 383 18.06 24.46 -28.54
CA GLN A 383 17.72 23.40 -29.50
C GLN A 383 16.21 23.38 -29.79
N VAL A 384 15.38 23.44 -28.75
CA VAL A 384 13.91 23.49 -28.90
C VAL A 384 13.47 24.71 -29.72
N ALA A 385 14.07 25.88 -29.47
CA ALA A 385 13.72 27.10 -30.20
C ALA A 385 14.05 27.03 -31.70
N ARG A 386 15.06 26.26 -32.08
CA ARG A 386 15.53 26.13 -33.48
C ARG A 386 14.97 24.88 -34.17
N HIS A 387 14.27 24.01 -33.45
CA HIS A 387 13.83 22.73 -33.97
C HIS A 387 12.72 22.92 -35.03
N PRO A 388 12.84 22.34 -36.23
CA PRO A 388 11.88 22.56 -37.32
C PRO A 388 10.54 21.86 -37.09
N ASN A 389 10.53 20.70 -36.42
CA ASN A 389 9.31 19.96 -36.09
C ASN A 389 8.84 20.27 -34.66
N PHE A 390 7.58 20.68 -34.51
CA PHE A 390 6.97 21.00 -33.22
C PHE A 390 6.91 19.80 -32.26
N PHE A 391 6.45 18.63 -32.75
CA PHE A 391 6.27 17.45 -31.89
C PHE A 391 7.59 16.99 -31.26
N GLU A 392 8.69 17.15 -31.98
CA GLU A 392 10.02 16.76 -31.54
C GLU A 392 10.61 17.80 -30.58
N ALA A 393 10.39 19.09 -30.85
CA ALA A 393 10.66 20.16 -29.89
C ALA A 393 9.90 19.95 -28.57
N HIS A 394 8.63 19.54 -28.65
CA HIS A 394 7.80 19.24 -27.50
C HIS A 394 8.34 18.05 -26.70
N ILE A 395 8.76 16.95 -27.36
CA ILE A 395 9.41 15.80 -26.70
C ILE A 395 10.65 16.24 -25.92
N VAL A 396 11.51 17.06 -26.53
CA VAL A 396 12.73 17.57 -25.86
C VAL A 396 12.34 18.45 -24.68
N ALA A 397 11.42 19.40 -24.85
CA ALA A 397 11.01 20.29 -23.78
C ALA A 397 10.42 19.55 -22.56
N GLU A 398 9.55 18.57 -22.81
CA GLU A 398 8.93 17.73 -21.77
C GLU A 398 9.94 16.85 -21.04
N ALA A 399 10.92 16.28 -21.76
CA ALA A 399 11.94 15.42 -21.16
C ALA A 399 12.90 16.19 -20.22
N TYR A 400 13.20 17.45 -20.53
CA TYR A 400 14.01 18.33 -19.69
C TYR A 400 13.20 19.16 -18.69
N GLY A 401 11.86 19.17 -18.77
CA GLY A 401 10.99 19.96 -17.90
C GLY A 401 11.17 21.48 -18.09
N LEU A 402 11.47 21.92 -19.32
CA LEU A 402 11.75 23.33 -19.61
C LEU A 402 10.53 24.21 -19.38
N GLN A 403 10.74 25.40 -18.81
CA GLN A 403 9.70 26.39 -18.58
C GLN A 403 9.77 27.50 -19.64
N GLY A 404 8.63 28.00 -20.12
CA GLY A 404 8.58 29.10 -21.09
C GLY A 404 9.12 28.75 -22.48
N TRP A 405 9.25 27.46 -22.82
CA TRP A 405 9.84 27.05 -24.09
C TRP A 405 8.97 27.39 -25.30
N HIS A 406 7.65 27.41 -25.11
CA HIS A 406 6.67 27.77 -26.14
C HIS A 406 6.96 29.16 -26.71
N SER A 407 7.24 30.16 -25.87
CA SER A 407 7.48 31.53 -26.35
C SER A 407 8.79 31.65 -27.13
N ALA A 408 9.83 30.91 -26.76
CA ALA A 408 11.08 30.86 -27.51
C ALA A 408 10.91 30.18 -28.88
N ALA A 409 10.22 29.04 -28.92
CA ALA A 409 9.97 28.30 -30.15
C ALA A 409 9.05 29.07 -31.12
N LEU A 410 7.94 29.63 -30.63
CA LEU A 410 7.03 30.44 -31.44
C LEU A 410 7.69 31.72 -31.95
N PHE A 411 8.55 32.35 -31.15
CA PHE A 411 9.30 33.53 -31.60
C PHE A 411 10.24 33.20 -32.76
N SER A 412 11.06 32.16 -32.59
CA SER A 412 12.03 31.73 -33.61
C SER A 412 11.33 31.20 -34.87
N ARG A 413 10.43 30.22 -34.74
CA ARG A 413 9.84 29.52 -35.89
C ARG A 413 8.71 30.28 -36.56
N VAL A 414 7.82 30.91 -35.79
CA VAL A 414 6.62 31.54 -36.34
C VAL A 414 6.87 33.00 -36.67
N LEU A 415 7.54 33.76 -35.78
CA LEU A 415 7.76 35.20 -36.00
C LEU A 415 8.95 35.49 -36.91
N LEU A 416 10.10 34.82 -36.71
CA LEU A 416 11.29 35.06 -37.57
C LEU A 416 11.19 34.28 -38.88
N ASP A 417 10.95 32.97 -38.83
CA ASP A 417 10.98 32.09 -40.01
C ASP A 417 9.65 32.07 -40.79
N GLY A 418 8.54 32.51 -40.18
CA GLY A 418 7.22 32.54 -40.82
C GLY A 418 6.56 31.17 -41.00
N ASP A 419 6.91 30.18 -40.18
CA ASP A 419 6.41 28.82 -40.25
C ASP A 419 5.02 28.68 -39.61
N TRP A 420 3.98 28.87 -40.42
CA TRP A 420 2.58 28.72 -39.98
C TRP A 420 2.15 27.27 -39.81
N GLY A 421 2.87 26.32 -40.41
CA GLY A 421 2.65 24.88 -40.21
C GLY A 421 3.00 24.50 -38.76
N TYR A 422 4.13 24.99 -38.27
CA TYR A 422 4.55 24.82 -36.88
C TYR A 422 3.51 25.34 -35.87
N LEU A 423 2.88 26.49 -36.16
CA LEU A 423 1.82 27.03 -35.31
C LEU A 423 0.55 26.14 -35.32
N ALA A 424 0.20 25.54 -36.47
CA ALA A 424 -0.93 24.63 -36.55
C ALA A 424 -0.68 23.37 -35.72
N ASP A 425 0.52 22.79 -35.83
CA ASP A 425 0.94 21.64 -35.03
C ASP A 425 0.95 21.98 -33.54
N PHE A 426 1.45 23.17 -33.17
CA PHE A 426 1.39 23.67 -31.80
C PHE A 426 -0.05 23.69 -31.27
N CYS A 427 -0.97 24.30 -32.00
CA CYS A 427 -2.38 24.42 -31.59
C CYS A 427 -3.12 23.08 -31.52
N SER A 428 -2.58 22.01 -32.12
CA SER A 428 -3.18 20.67 -32.06
C SER A 428 -2.94 19.96 -30.71
N VAL A 429 -1.86 20.32 -30.01
CA VAL A 429 -1.46 19.70 -28.73
C VAL A 429 -1.57 20.69 -27.57
N CYS A 430 -1.30 21.97 -27.80
CA CYS A 430 -1.24 23.01 -26.79
C CYS A 430 -2.25 24.13 -27.07
N GLU A 431 -2.82 24.71 -26.01
CA GLU A 431 -3.66 25.90 -26.14
C GLU A 431 -2.81 27.18 -26.22
N LEU A 432 -3.15 28.07 -27.14
CA LEU A 432 -2.52 29.39 -27.24
C LEU A 432 -3.06 30.31 -26.14
N THR A 433 -2.37 30.34 -25.00
CA THR A 433 -2.76 31.17 -23.84
C THR A 433 -2.38 32.65 -24.00
N SER A 434 -3.04 33.50 -23.22
CA SER A 434 -2.68 34.93 -23.12
C SER A 434 -1.26 35.14 -22.60
N GLN A 435 -0.74 34.24 -21.76
CA GLN A 435 0.64 34.30 -21.26
C GLN A 435 1.65 34.17 -22.40
N HIS A 436 1.46 33.20 -23.30
CA HIS A 436 2.31 33.05 -24.48
C HIS A 436 2.34 34.33 -25.32
N ALA A 437 1.20 34.98 -25.51
CA ALA A 437 1.11 36.23 -26.26
C ALA A 437 1.81 37.42 -25.60
N HIS A 438 1.71 37.54 -24.26
CA HIS A 438 2.41 38.58 -23.52
C HIS A 438 3.93 38.39 -23.56
N GLU A 439 4.40 37.14 -23.39
CA GLU A 439 5.82 36.80 -23.50
C GLU A 439 6.36 37.04 -24.91
N LEU A 440 5.60 36.67 -25.95
CA LEU A 440 5.97 36.93 -27.34
C LEU A 440 6.02 38.43 -27.66
N ALA A 441 5.06 39.21 -27.16
CA ALA A 441 5.06 40.66 -27.32
C ALA A 441 6.29 41.31 -26.65
N LEU A 442 6.66 40.85 -25.45
CA LEU A 442 7.85 41.32 -24.75
C LEU A 442 9.13 40.96 -25.53
N ARG A 443 9.25 39.71 -25.99
CA ARG A 443 10.40 39.27 -26.81
C ARG A 443 10.50 40.07 -28.12
N TYR A 444 9.38 40.32 -28.79
CA TYR A 444 9.34 41.17 -29.99
C TYR A 444 9.85 42.59 -29.73
N GLN A 445 9.40 43.23 -28.65
CA GLN A 445 9.86 44.58 -28.28
C GLN A 445 11.36 44.63 -27.96
N ASN A 446 11.93 43.56 -27.42
CA ASN A 446 13.34 43.50 -27.04
C ASN A 446 14.26 43.13 -28.21
N GLU A 447 13.88 42.15 -29.05
CA GLU A 447 14.79 41.50 -29.99
C GLU A 447 14.50 41.83 -31.46
N ALA A 448 13.27 42.25 -31.80
CA ALA A 448 12.83 42.40 -33.19
C ALA A 448 12.03 43.68 -33.47
N ALA A 449 12.11 44.67 -32.58
CA ALA A 449 11.44 45.97 -32.74
C ALA A 449 11.91 46.65 -34.04
N GLY A 450 11.03 46.68 -35.04
CA GLY A 450 11.30 47.25 -36.37
C GLY A 450 11.26 46.25 -37.54
N ASN A 451 11.23 44.93 -37.29
CA ASN A 451 11.04 43.96 -38.36
C ASN A 451 9.56 43.91 -38.78
N ALA A 452 9.25 44.44 -39.97
CA ALA A 452 7.89 44.49 -40.52
C ALA A 452 7.28 43.10 -40.70
N LYS A 453 8.07 42.09 -41.11
CA LYS A 453 7.57 40.72 -41.27
C LYS A 453 7.17 40.10 -39.93
N CYS A 454 7.98 40.29 -38.89
CA CYS A 454 7.67 39.83 -37.55
C CYS A 454 6.46 40.57 -36.96
N ARG A 455 6.31 41.86 -37.29
CA ARG A 455 5.15 42.67 -36.89
C ARG A 455 3.85 42.07 -37.45
N ASP A 456 3.83 41.82 -38.76
CA ASP A 456 2.66 41.25 -39.44
C ASP A 456 2.36 39.82 -38.96
N ALA A 457 3.40 39.02 -38.70
CA ALA A 457 3.26 37.68 -38.14
C ALA A 457 2.71 37.71 -36.70
N LEU A 458 3.18 38.65 -35.88
CA LEU A 458 2.67 38.82 -34.52
C LEU A 458 1.21 39.27 -34.54
N GLU A 459 0.83 40.22 -35.40
CA GLU A 459 -0.56 40.65 -35.54
C GLU A 459 -1.48 39.48 -35.93
N LYS A 460 -1.08 38.67 -36.93
CA LYS A 460 -1.81 37.46 -37.34
C LYS A 460 -1.88 36.37 -36.27
N LEU A 461 -0.84 36.22 -35.44
CA LEU A 461 -0.86 35.28 -34.32
C LEU A 461 -1.84 35.75 -33.24
N LEU A 462 -1.86 37.05 -32.94
CA LEU A 462 -2.79 37.63 -31.97
C LEU A 462 -4.25 37.51 -32.42
N GLU A 463 -4.54 37.59 -33.72
CA GLU A 463 -5.89 37.29 -34.26
C GLU A 463 -6.40 35.91 -33.81
N ARG A 464 -5.52 34.92 -33.71
CA ARG A 464 -5.86 33.54 -33.33
C ARG A 464 -5.97 33.29 -31.81
N LEU A 465 -5.70 34.30 -30.96
CA LEU A 465 -5.84 34.15 -29.51
C LEU A 465 -7.29 33.94 -29.09
N PRO A 466 -7.63 32.93 -28.27
CA PRO A 466 -8.99 32.77 -27.77
C PRO A 466 -9.43 33.91 -26.82
N CYS A 467 -8.49 34.52 -26.08
CA CYS A 467 -8.81 35.58 -25.12
C CYS A 467 -8.90 36.96 -25.80
N VAL A 468 -10.13 37.43 -26.04
CA VAL A 468 -10.41 38.69 -26.73
C VAL A 468 -9.92 39.93 -25.97
N LEU A 469 -10.01 39.93 -24.63
CA LEU A 469 -9.51 41.03 -23.79
C LEU A 469 -7.99 41.20 -23.90
N SER A 470 -7.25 40.09 -23.80
CA SER A 470 -5.79 40.11 -23.94
C SER A 470 -5.36 40.52 -25.35
N ARG A 471 -6.10 40.05 -26.36
CA ARG A 471 -5.90 40.44 -27.76
C ARG A 471 -6.04 41.95 -27.95
N LEU A 472 -7.09 42.57 -27.39
CA LEU A 472 -7.32 44.00 -27.47
C LEU A 472 -6.25 44.82 -26.73
N GLN A 473 -5.89 44.42 -25.51
CA GLN A 473 -4.85 45.10 -24.72
C GLN A 473 -3.48 45.03 -25.40
N LEU A 474 -3.11 43.87 -25.95
CA LEU A 474 -1.85 43.72 -26.67
C LEU A 474 -1.87 44.48 -28.00
N ALA A 475 -2.97 44.47 -28.73
CA ALA A 475 -3.13 45.25 -29.96
C ALA A 475 -2.97 46.75 -29.72
N GLN A 476 -3.56 47.29 -28.65
CA GLN A 476 -3.40 48.70 -28.25
C GLN A 476 -1.96 49.00 -27.83
N ARG A 477 -1.34 48.16 -27.00
CA ARG A 477 0.05 48.33 -26.53
C ARG A 477 1.07 48.30 -27.66
N LEU A 478 0.85 47.47 -28.69
CA LEU A 478 1.75 47.31 -29.83
C LEU A 478 1.42 48.23 -31.01
N GLY A 479 0.33 49.00 -30.94
CA GLY A 479 -0.10 49.90 -32.01
C GLY A 479 -0.66 49.20 -33.25
N PHE A 480 -1.30 48.04 -33.08
CA PHE A 480 -2.00 47.31 -34.14
C PHE A 480 -3.43 47.83 -34.27
N ALA A 481 -3.58 48.99 -34.92
CA ALA A 481 -4.86 49.69 -35.05
C ALA A 481 -5.94 48.84 -35.77
N ARG A 482 -5.54 48.05 -36.77
CA ARG A 482 -6.45 47.17 -37.53
C ARG A 482 -6.98 46.04 -36.66
N LEU A 483 -6.10 45.34 -35.94
CA LEU A 483 -6.51 44.30 -35.01
C LEU A 483 -7.39 44.84 -33.87
N ALA A 484 -7.05 46.02 -33.33
CA ALA A 484 -7.83 46.66 -32.27
C ALA A 484 -9.24 47.06 -32.76
N SER A 485 -9.37 47.62 -33.98
CA SER A 485 -10.67 47.99 -34.53
C SER A 485 -11.52 46.76 -34.85
N GLN A 486 -10.96 45.73 -35.49
CA GLN A 486 -11.66 44.48 -35.81
C GLN A 486 -12.18 43.77 -34.55
N THR A 487 -11.39 43.77 -33.49
CA THR A 487 -11.78 43.12 -32.22
C THR A 487 -12.88 43.88 -31.48
N LEU A 488 -12.87 45.21 -31.55
CA LEU A 488 -13.94 46.06 -31.01
C LEU A 488 -15.23 45.97 -31.84
N GLU A 489 -15.13 45.84 -33.17
CA GLU A 489 -16.27 45.66 -34.07
C GLU A 489 -16.94 44.29 -33.88
N ALA A 490 -16.15 43.22 -33.77
CA ALA A 490 -16.67 41.87 -33.54
C ALA A 490 -17.29 41.69 -32.14
N HIS A 491 -16.85 42.48 -31.16
CA HIS A 491 -17.26 42.34 -29.76
C HIS A 491 -17.54 43.70 -29.10
N PRO A 492 -18.73 44.29 -29.36
CA PRO A 492 -19.09 45.64 -28.89
C PRO A 492 -19.08 45.83 -27.37
N TYR A 493 -19.37 44.76 -26.61
CA TYR A 493 -19.39 44.77 -25.13
C TYR A 493 -18.03 45.14 -24.50
N LEU A 494 -16.94 45.07 -25.27
CA LEU A 494 -15.61 45.47 -24.81
C LEU A 494 -15.46 46.99 -24.70
N ARG A 495 -16.23 47.77 -25.46
CA ARG A 495 -16.26 49.24 -25.33
C ARG A 495 -16.84 49.64 -23.97
N ASP A 496 -17.97 49.04 -23.61
CA ASP A 496 -18.62 49.28 -22.32
C ASP A 496 -17.70 48.90 -21.13
N TYR A 497 -16.91 47.83 -21.27
CA TYR A 497 -15.94 47.41 -20.25
C TYR A 497 -14.72 48.34 -20.16
N LEU A 498 -14.29 48.96 -21.27
CA LEU A 498 -13.20 49.93 -21.27
C LEU A 498 -13.65 51.28 -20.70
N ASP A 499 -14.87 51.72 -21.02
CA ASP A 499 -15.46 52.97 -20.54
C ASP A 499 -15.75 52.95 -19.01
N GLN A 500 -15.89 51.77 -18.41
CA GLN A 500 -16.02 51.61 -16.95
C GLN A 500 -14.68 51.69 -16.17
N ARG A 501 -13.54 51.63 -16.86
CA ARG A 501 -12.20 51.67 -16.24
C ARG A 501 -11.45 52.99 -16.40
N THR A 502 -11.90 53.85 -17.30
CA THR A 502 -11.53 55.27 -17.38
C THR A 502 -12.33 56.07 -16.37
#